data_AF-A0A841T3X7-F1
#
_entry.id   AF-A0A841T3X7-F1
#
_cell.length_a   1.000
_cell.length_b   1.000
_cell.length_c   1.000
_cell.angle_alpha   90.00
_cell.angle_beta   90.00
_cell.angle_gamma   90.00
#
_symmetry.space_group_name_H-M   'P 1'
#
loop_
_entity.id
_entity.type
_entity.pdbx_description
1 polymer ?
#
loop_
_entity_poly.entity_id
_entity_poly.type
_entity_poly.pdbx_seq_one_letter_code
_entity_poly.pdbx_strand_id
1 'polypeptide(L)'
;MNSKKLRPALLLLTLTGMLASAAPSATAATAQQVEDVKQMLEQYHLVSPSEEALNDAAIQGMVDSLQDPYTQYFSEEEWTSFNSSLEQEYVGIGVVLQQDQNQIFIENVIDGSPAAKAGLKPGDALLSVNNVSVQGKSVGDAITSLSGLEGSTVRVVVGRNGASVTAVLTRSSFQYPLVVSQSLGQNVQYLQLTQFSTGAANKFKEELTKLENSGISSLIIDLRDNSGGYLNEAQGIAANFIKEGVLAHLVDSQGADVPLEIEGTEKSYPVYVLINGYSASASELLSGALRDYGVAKLIGSRTYGKGVVQQLLQVPSGGYLKVTNEEYYTPKGIQVDKKGLTPDIAVDGEVQQLIAAFRQAGGTKLTLTAGKGAVVVNGVRTSYSDSVVRKNGTAFLDLKLAAALSGATFGYEKSTQSIVFKRNNQTVRVKSNKAGLYIANGTTYVSPALLAQWVPGLQSSDSNGLLKLSL
;
A
#
# COMPACT_ATOMS: atom_id res chain seq x y z
N MET A 1 -22.66 75.24 1.89
CA MET A 1 -21.44 74.45 2.19
C MET A 1 -21.44 73.23 1.28
N ASN A 2 -20.65 73.30 0.21
CA ASN A 2 -20.50 72.28 -0.82
C ASN A 2 -19.30 71.39 -0.47
N SER A 3 -19.48 70.08 -0.39
CA SER A 3 -18.40 69.14 -0.74
C SER A 3 -18.98 67.99 -1.54
N LYS A 4 -18.47 67.89 -2.77
CA LYS A 4 -18.90 67.02 -3.85
C LYS A 4 -18.55 65.57 -3.52
N LYS A 5 -19.51 64.66 -3.74
CA LYS A 5 -19.28 63.22 -3.87
C LYS A 5 -18.43 62.99 -5.13
N LEU A 6 -17.19 62.48 -4.97
CA LEU A 6 -16.45 61.87 -6.08
C LEU A 6 -16.80 60.38 -6.15
N ARG A 7 -17.28 59.94 -7.31
CA ARG A 7 -17.40 58.54 -7.70
C ARG A 7 -15.99 58.03 -8.08
N PRO A 8 -15.57 56.82 -7.69
CA PRO A 8 -14.38 56.22 -8.28
C PRO A 8 -14.73 55.77 -9.71
N ALA A 9 -13.99 56.29 -10.68
CA ALA A 9 -14.08 55.92 -12.07
C ALA A 9 -13.52 54.51 -12.26
N LEU A 10 -14.32 53.63 -12.86
CA LEU A 10 -13.91 52.31 -13.32
C LEU A 10 -12.99 52.52 -14.53
N LEU A 11 -11.67 52.41 -14.34
CA LEU A 11 -10.70 52.51 -15.43
C LEU A 11 -10.64 51.17 -16.17
N LEU A 12 -11.40 51.06 -17.27
CA LEU A 12 -11.31 49.91 -18.17
C LEU A 12 -10.07 50.11 -19.07
N LEU A 13 -8.93 49.53 -18.69
CA LEU A 13 -7.72 49.56 -19.51
C LEU A 13 -7.84 48.50 -20.61
N THR A 14 -8.24 48.91 -21.81
CA THR A 14 -8.09 48.08 -23.01
C THR A 14 -6.70 48.31 -23.57
N LEU A 15 -5.76 47.42 -23.25
CA LEU A 15 -4.40 47.45 -23.79
C LEU A 15 -4.28 46.44 -24.94
N THR A 16 -4.69 46.86 -26.14
CA THR A 16 -4.27 46.23 -27.39
C THR A 16 -2.96 46.84 -27.84
N GLY A 17 -1.86 46.13 -27.58
CA GLY A 17 -0.53 46.48 -28.07
C GLY A 17 0.28 45.23 -28.36
N MET A 18 0.39 44.88 -29.64
CA MET A 18 1.40 43.95 -30.15
C MET A 18 2.78 44.58 -29.94
N LEU A 19 3.63 43.92 -29.14
CA LEU A 19 5.08 44.08 -29.17
C LEU A 19 5.71 42.68 -29.21
N ALA A 20 6.34 42.38 -30.34
CA ALA A 20 7.26 41.27 -30.46
C ALA A 20 8.64 41.68 -29.91
N SER A 21 9.36 40.66 -29.42
CA SER A 21 10.81 40.57 -29.15
C SER A 21 11.42 41.49 -28.09
N ALA A 22 11.58 40.97 -26.87
CA ALA A 22 12.75 40.20 -26.42
C ALA A 22 12.35 39.61 -25.07
N ALA A 23 12.56 38.31 -24.83
CA ALA A 23 12.37 37.77 -23.49
C ALA A 23 13.33 38.54 -22.57
N PRO A 24 12.86 39.32 -21.58
CA PRO A 24 13.76 39.94 -20.62
C PRO A 24 14.50 38.79 -19.96
N SER A 25 15.82 38.81 -19.96
CA SER A 25 16.59 38.00 -19.02
C SER A 25 16.15 38.48 -17.64
N ALA A 26 15.19 37.79 -17.02
CA ALA A 26 14.73 38.12 -15.69
C ALA A 26 15.93 38.08 -14.77
N THR A 27 16.34 39.24 -14.25
CA THR A 27 17.30 39.31 -13.14
C THR A 27 16.72 38.48 -11.99
N ALA A 28 17.51 37.56 -11.44
CA ALA A 28 17.09 36.76 -10.29
C ALA A 28 16.60 37.67 -9.17
N ALA A 29 15.47 37.32 -8.55
CA ALA A 29 14.94 38.06 -7.43
C ALA A 29 15.94 38.06 -6.26
N THR A 30 16.16 39.22 -5.64
CA THR A 30 16.97 39.33 -4.43
C THR A 30 16.14 38.99 -3.18
N ALA A 31 16.79 38.62 -2.08
CA ALA A 31 16.11 38.42 -0.80
C ALA A 31 15.34 39.68 -0.36
N GLN A 32 15.89 40.87 -0.63
CA GLN A 32 15.21 42.14 -0.36
C GLN A 32 13.96 42.31 -1.21
N GLN A 33 13.99 41.94 -2.49
CA GLN A 33 12.81 42.02 -3.35
C GLN A 33 11.68 41.08 -2.88
N VAL A 34 12.02 39.89 -2.37
CA VAL A 34 11.02 38.97 -1.79
C VAL A 34 10.35 39.61 -0.57
N GLU A 35 11.16 40.20 0.32
CA GLU A 35 10.65 40.87 1.52
C GLU A 35 9.81 42.11 1.20
N ASP A 36 10.25 42.95 0.25
CA ASP A 36 9.50 44.12 -0.22
C ASP A 36 8.13 43.71 -0.77
N VAL A 37 8.07 42.63 -1.55
CA VAL A 37 6.81 42.11 -2.11
C VAL A 37 5.88 41.59 -1.00
N LYS A 38 6.41 40.88 0.00
CA LYS A 38 5.61 40.43 1.16
C LYS A 38 4.98 41.61 1.89
N GLN A 39 5.77 42.63 2.22
CA GLN A 39 5.27 43.84 2.91
C GLN A 39 4.24 44.60 2.08
N MET A 40 4.43 44.69 0.76
CA MET A 40 3.44 45.28 -0.13
C MET A 40 2.13 44.48 -0.15
N LEU A 41 2.18 43.14 -0.10
CA LEU A 41 0.98 42.31 -0.03
C LEU A 41 0.24 42.51 1.29
N GLU A 42 0.92 42.54 2.42
CA GLU A 42 0.31 42.82 3.73
C GLU A 42 -0.38 44.19 3.75
N GLN A 43 0.30 45.21 3.22
CA GLN A 43 -0.16 46.60 3.26
C GLN A 43 -1.30 46.89 2.27
N TYR A 44 -1.21 46.36 1.05
CA TYR A 44 -2.08 46.79 -0.06
C TYR A 44 -3.08 45.72 -0.53
N HIS A 45 -2.91 44.44 -0.18
CA HIS A 45 -3.87 43.42 -0.58
C HIS A 45 -5.20 43.59 0.18
N LEU A 46 -6.32 43.48 -0.53
CA LEU A 46 -7.68 43.70 0.03
C LEU A 46 -7.99 42.84 1.27
N VAL A 47 -7.43 41.62 1.31
CA VAL A 47 -7.66 40.64 2.39
C VAL A 47 -6.58 40.70 3.47
N SER A 48 -5.49 41.46 3.26
CA SER A 48 -4.35 41.61 4.18
C SER A 48 -3.89 40.27 4.78
N PRO A 49 -3.19 39.41 4.00
CA PRO A 49 -2.68 38.14 4.52
C PRO A 49 -1.74 38.36 5.71
N SER A 50 -1.64 37.38 6.62
CA SER A 50 -0.67 37.43 7.71
C SER A 50 0.75 37.18 7.20
N GLU A 51 1.74 37.73 7.91
CA GLU A 51 3.16 37.49 7.64
C GLU A 51 3.50 35.99 7.67
N GLU A 52 2.94 35.26 8.63
CA GLU A 52 3.05 33.79 8.75
C GLU A 52 2.61 33.09 7.46
N ALA A 53 1.42 33.40 6.95
CA ALA A 53 0.89 32.77 5.73
C ALA A 53 1.75 33.07 4.49
N LEU A 54 2.33 34.28 4.42
CA LEU A 54 3.25 34.65 3.33
C LEU A 54 4.61 33.95 3.45
N ASN A 55 5.14 33.79 4.67
CA ASN A 55 6.37 33.05 4.93
C ASN A 55 6.22 31.56 4.57
N ASP A 56 5.13 30.94 4.99
CA ASP A 56 4.83 29.54 4.66
C ASP A 56 4.71 29.36 3.15
N ALA A 57 3.99 30.26 2.47
CA ALA A 57 3.87 30.24 1.02
C ALA A 57 5.23 30.45 0.31
N ALA A 58 6.12 31.28 0.87
CA ALA A 58 7.46 31.49 0.31
C ALA A 58 8.34 30.24 0.47
N ILE A 59 8.32 29.58 1.64
CA ILE A 59 9.04 28.32 1.87
C ILE A 59 8.52 27.23 0.93
N GLN A 60 7.20 27.06 0.89
CA GLN A 60 6.57 26.09 0.01
C GLN A 60 6.89 26.36 -1.46
N GLY A 61 6.86 27.63 -1.88
CA GLY A 61 7.24 28.04 -3.24
C GLY A 61 8.69 27.72 -3.60
N MET A 62 9.63 27.86 -2.66
CA MET A 62 11.03 27.46 -2.87
C MET A 62 11.15 25.95 -3.09
N VAL A 63 10.47 25.16 -2.24
CA VAL A 63 10.45 23.69 -2.34
C VAL A 63 9.80 23.23 -3.65
N ASP A 64 8.60 23.72 -3.95
CA ASP A 64 7.84 23.35 -5.15
C ASP A 64 8.57 23.72 -6.44
N SER A 65 9.40 24.77 -6.41
CA SER A 65 10.19 25.20 -7.58
C SER A 65 11.20 24.14 -8.06
N LEU A 66 11.61 23.22 -7.18
CA LEU A 66 12.51 22.12 -7.52
C LEU A 66 11.85 21.06 -8.39
N GLN A 67 10.50 21.03 -8.44
CA GLN A 67 9.72 19.99 -9.14
C GLN A 67 10.10 18.56 -8.71
N ASP A 68 10.62 18.43 -7.49
CA ASP A 68 10.94 17.16 -6.85
C ASP A 68 9.83 16.82 -5.86
N PRO A 69 8.99 15.80 -6.13
CA PRO A 69 7.89 15.45 -5.25
C PRO A 69 8.36 14.90 -3.88
N TYR A 70 9.66 14.60 -3.73
CA TYR A 70 10.22 14.05 -2.50
C TYR A 70 10.87 15.10 -1.61
N THR A 71 11.25 16.27 -2.15
CA THR A 71 11.73 17.39 -1.34
C THR A 71 10.54 18.12 -0.74
N GLN A 72 10.47 18.18 0.58
CA GLN A 72 9.32 18.69 1.33
C GLN A 72 9.80 19.44 2.57
N TYR A 73 9.18 20.57 2.85
CA TYR A 73 9.26 21.22 4.15
C TYR A 73 8.08 20.78 5.00
N PHE A 74 8.34 20.54 6.29
CA PHE A 74 7.35 20.20 7.28
C PHE A 74 7.40 21.22 8.40
N SER A 75 6.25 21.79 8.75
CA SER A 75 6.05 22.36 10.08
C SER A 75 6.19 21.29 11.16
N GLU A 76 6.27 21.69 12.44
CA GLU A 76 6.41 20.74 13.56
C GLU A 76 5.21 19.77 13.65
N GLU A 77 3.99 20.25 13.35
CA GLU A 77 2.77 19.45 13.35
C GLU A 77 2.74 18.45 12.17
N GLU A 78 3.09 18.91 10.97
CA GLU A 78 3.18 18.06 9.79
C GLU A 78 4.28 17.01 9.96
N TRP A 79 5.42 17.38 10.57
CA TRP A 79 6.50 16.46 10.89
C TRP A 79 6.05 15.39 11.88
N THR A 80 5.36 15.78 12.95
CA THR A 80 4.80 14.84 13.93
C THR A 80 3.87 13.84 13.25
N SER A 81 2.99 14.33 12.37
CA SER A 81 2.05 13.49 11.62
C SER A 81 2.77 12.55 10.64
N PHE A 82 3.77 13.06 9.92
CA PHE A 82 4.60 12.26 9.01
C PHE A 82 5.36 11.17 9.77
N ASN A 83 5.98 11.52 10.89
CA ASN A 83 6.75 10.59 11.71
C ASN A 83 5.86 9.51 12.32
N SER A 84 4.69 9.85 12.86
CA SER A 84 3.73 8.84 13.35
C SER A 84 3.28 7.89 12.24
N SER A 85 3.05 8.38 11.02
CA SER A 85 2.73 7.53 9.88
C SER A 85 3.88 6.59 9.52
N LEU A 86 5.14 7.07 9.55
CA LEU A 86 6.32 6.27 9.30
C LEU A 86 6.56 5.22 10.39
N GLU A 87 6.28 5.54 11.65
CA GLU A 87 6.38 4.61 12.79
C GLU A 87 5.15 3.70 12.93
N GLN A 88 4.16 3.84 12.05
CA GLN A 88 2.92 3.07 12.04
C GLN A 88 2.12 3.24 13.35
N GLU A 89 2.17 4.43 13.93
CA GLU A 89 1.47 4.80 15.16
C GLU A 89 0.17 5.54 14.85
N TYR A 90 -0.94 5.03 15.38
CA TYR A 90 -2.27 5.56 15.10
C TYR A 90 -3.10 5.69 16.37
N VAL A 91 -4.03 6.65 16.39
CA VAL A 91 -5.03 6.80 17.45
C VAL A 91 -6.41 6.44 16.90
N GLY A 92 -7.08 5.48 17.56
CA GLY A 92 -8.39 5.01 17.13
C GLY A 92 -8.80 3.74 17.86
N ILE A 93 -9.47 2.82 17.16
CA ILE A 93 -9.91 1.54 17.74
C ILE A 93 -9.08 0.33 17.30
N GLY A 94 -8.16 0.48 16.32
CA GLY A 94 -7.33 -0.61 15.81
C GLY A 94 -8.06 -1.64 14.97
N VAL A 95 -8.69 -1.19 13.87
CA VAL A 95 -9.28 -2.06 12.84
C VAL A 95 -8.76 -1.67 11.46
N VAL A 96 -8.60 -2.67 10.59
CA VAL A 96 -8.45 -2.48 9.15
C VAL A 96 -9.81 -2.70 8.53
N LEU A 97 -10.24 -1.78 7.66
CA LEU A 97 -11.54 -1.85 7.01
C LEU A 97 -11.36 -2.12 5.53
N GLN A 98 -12.24 -2.95 4.97
CA GLN A 98 -12.32 -3.20 3.55
C GLN A 98 -13.77 -3.08 3.10
N GLN A 99 -13.98 -2.42 1.96
CA GLN A 99 -15.28 -2.40 1.31
C GLN A 99 -15.41 -3.58 0.35
N ASP A 100 -16.53 -4.28 0.44
CA ASP A 100 -16.93 -5.33 -0.48
C ASP A 100 -18.34 -5.01 -0.97
N GLN A 101 -18.46 -4.76 -2.28
CA GLN A 101 -19.67 -4.18 -2.86
C GLN A 101 -20.04 -2.86 -2.16
N ASN A 102 -21.20 -2.80 -1.49
CA ASN A 102 -21.69 -1.61 -0.78
C ASN A 102 -21.63 -1.76 0.75
N GLN A 103 -20.90 -2.76 1.26
CA GLN A 103 -20.80 -3.04 2.67
C GLN A 103 -19.34 -2.93 3.13
N ILE A 104 -19.12 -2.20 4.22
CA ILE A 104 -17.82 -2.11 4.88
C ILE A 104 -17.70 -3.27 5.87
N PHE A 105 -16.60 -4.02 5.77
CA PHE A 105 -16.26 -5.11 6.67
C PHE A 105 -14.99 -4.78 7.44
N ILE A 106 -14.90 -5.30 8.66
CA ILE A 106 -13.63 -5.38 9.39
C ILE A 106 -12.79 -6.44 8.69
N GLU A 107 -11.75 -6.00 8.01
CA GLU A 107 -10.78 -6.88 7.39
C GLU A 107 -9.91 -7.51 8.48
N ASN A 108 -9.25 -6.71 9.30
CA ASN A 108 -8.38 -7.16 10.37
C ASN A 108 -8.65 -6.39 11.67
N VAL A 109 -8.29 -6.99 12.80
CA VAL A 109 -8.34 -6.35 14.12
C VAL A 109 -6.94 -6.39 14.70
N ILE A 110 -6.40 -5.24 15.08
CA ILE A 110 -5.03 -5.14 15.57
C ILE A 110 -4.95 -5.70 16.99
N ASP A 111 -3.98 -6.58 17.24
CA ASP A 111 -3.77 -7.16 18.56
C ASP A 111 -3.50 -6.08 19.62
N GLY A 112 -4.06 -6.25 20.82
CA GLY A 112 -3.92 -5.29 21.92
C GLY A 112 -4.76 -4.01 21.79
N SER A 113 -5.37 -3.76 20.62
CA SER A 113 -6.19 -2.58 20.35
C SER A 113 -7.51 -2.55 21.14
N PRO A 114 -8.18 -1.38 21.22
CA PRO A 114 -9.54 -1.31 21.78
C PRO A 114 -10.53 -2.27 21.11
N ALA A 115 -10.48 -2.43 19.78
CA ALA A 115 -11.36 -3.33 19.03
C ALA A 115 -11.15 -4.79 19.39
N ALA A 116 -9.88 -5.22 19.57
CA ALA A 116 -9.56 -6.57 20.03
C ALA A 116 -10.14 -6.82 21.43
N LYS A 117 -9.93 -5.88 22.36
CA LYS A 117 -10.47 -5.95 23.73
C LYS A 117 -12.01 -5.98 23.76
N ALA A 118 -12.66 -5.28 22.85
CA ALA A 118 -14.11 -5.28 22.70
C ALA A 118 -14.67 -6.53 21.98
N GLY A 119 -13.80 -7.43 21.50
CA GLY A 119 -14.19 -8.65 20.83
C GLY A 119 -14.78 -8.44 19.43
N LEU A 120 -14.42 -7.35 18.76
CA LEU A 120 -14.64 -7.20 17.32
C LEU A 120 -13.79 -8.22 16.55
N LYS A 121 -14.26 -8.66 15.38
CA LYS A 121 -13.63 -9.76 14.64
C LYS A 121 -13.53 -9.47 13.15
N PRO A 122 -12.51 -10.01 12.47
CA PRO A 122 -12.49 -10.09 11.02
C PRO A 122 -13.81 -10.67 10.46
N GLY A 123 -14.36 -10.02 9.43
CA GLY A 123 -15.62 -10.38 8.79
C GLY A 123 -16.89 -9.81 9.44
N ASP A 124 -16.77 -9.04 10.52
CA ASP A 124 -17.86 -8.21 11.02
C ASP A 124 -18.23 -7.13 10.00
N ALA A 125 -19.52 -6.96 9.71
CA ALA A 125 -20.01 -5.86 8.87
C ALA A 125 -20.16 -4.59 9.71
N LEU A 126 -19.43 -3.52 9.41
CA LEU A 126 -19.62 -2.24 10.09
C LEU A 126 -20.98 -1.64 9.69
N LEU A 127 -21.88 -1.44 10.65
CA LEU A 127 -23.25 -0.95 10.39
C LEU A 127 -23.38 0.54 10.73
N SER A 128 -22.87 0.96 11.89
CA SER A 128 -22.90 2.37 12.30
C SER A 128 -21.77 2.73 13.27
N VAL A 129 -21.42 4.01 13.26
CA VAL A 129 -20.47 4.65 14.19
C VAL A 129 -21.18 5.85 14.81
N ASN A 130 -21.20 5.93 16.14
CA ASN A 130 -21.90 6.96 16.91
C ASN A 130 -23.37 7.16 16.47
N ASN A 131 -24.06 6.04 16.24
CA ASN A 131 -25.46 5.98 15.76
C ASN A 131 -25.67 6.54 14.34
N VAL A 132 -24.61 6.88 13.61
CA VAL A 132 -24.67 7.27 12.19
C VAL A 132 -24.35 6.05 11.34
N SER A 133 -25.28 5.68 10.45
CA SER A 133 -25.08 4.59 9.49
C SER A 133 -23.83 4.82 8.64
N VAL A 134 -23.09 3.75 8.36
CA VAL A 134 -21.97 3.78 7.39
C VAL A 134 -22.38 3.30 6.00
N GLN A 135 -23.65 2.94 5.80
CA GLN A 135 -24.14 2.50 4.49
C GLN A 135 -23.98 3.62 3.45
N GLY A 136 -23.37 3.28 2.31
CA GLY A 136 -23.10 4.22 1.22
C GLY A 136 -21.96 5.21 1.49
N LYS A 137 -21.30 5.13 2.65
CA LYS A 137 -20.09 5.90 2.94
C LYS A 137 -18.85 5.19 2.38
N SER A 138 -17.79 5.95 2.15
CA SER A 138 -16.50 5.37 1.80
C SER A 138 -15.81 4.75 3.03
N VAL A 139 -14.81 3.90 2.78
CA VAL A 139 -13.91 3.40 3.85
C VAL A 139 -13.23 4.56 4.57
N GLY A 140 -12.80 5.60 3.84
CA GLY A 140 -12.17 6.79 4.42
C GLY A 140 -13.08 7.49 5.43
N ASP A 141 -14.34 7.73 5.07
CA ASP A 141 -15.32 8.35 5.98
C ASP A 141 -15.54 7.52 7.25
N ALA A 142 -15.52 6.18 7.12
CA ALA A 142 -15.62 5.28 8.25
C ALA A 142 -14.38 5.35 9.15
N ILE A 143 -13.17 5.39 8.58
CA ILE A 143 -11.92 5.58 9.32
C ILE A 143 -11.95 6.90 10.08
N THR A 144 -12.27 8.01 9.42
CA THR A 144 -12.38 9.33 10.07
C THR A 144 -13.37 9.31 11.24
N SER A 145 -14.49 8.59 11.10
CA SER A 145 -15.48 8.46 12.17
C SER A 145 -14.99 7.62 13.36
N LEU A 146 -14.13 6.62 13.10
CA LEU A 146 -13.57 5.72 14.12
C LEU A 146 -12.36 6.32 14.82
N SER A 147 -11.61 7.18 14.15
CA SER A 147 -10.54 8.00 14.71
C SER A 147 -11.09 9.17 15.56
N GLY A 148 -10.20 9.84 16.29
CA GLY A 148 -10.54 10.95 17.17
C GLY A 148 -9.53 11.11 18.29
N LEU A 149 -9.79 12.06 19.21
CA LEU A 149 -8.91 12.32 20.35
C LEU A 149 -8.69 11.05 21.19
N GLU A 150 -7.45 10.82 21.61
CA GLU A 150 -7.12 9.73 22.54
C GLU A 150 -7.92 9.88 23.85
N GLY A 151 -8.41 8.76 24.40
CA GLY A 151 -9.25 8.74 25.60
C GLY A 151 -10.73 9.06 25.35
N SER A 152 -11.10 9.57 24.17
CA SER A 152 -12.51 9.75 23.81
C SER A 152 -13.21 8.42 23.52
N THR A 153 -14.54 8.38 23.64
CA THR A 153 -15.33 7.17 23.37
C THR A 153 -15.94 7.15 21.96
N VAL A 154 -16.15 5.95 21.45
CA VAL A 154 -16.85 5.70 20.19
C VAL A 154 -17.78 4.49 20.34
N ARG A 155 -19.02 4.64 19.87
CA ARG A 155 -20.00 3.55 19.83
C ARG A 155 -20.01 2.95 18.43
N VAL A 156 -19.78 1.65 18.34
CA VAL A 156 -19.76 0.90 17.08
C VAL A 156 -20.84 -0.18 17.11
N VAL A 157 -21.60 -0.30 16.02
CA VAL A 157 -22.53 -1.41 15.80
C VAL A 157 -22.05 -2.21 14.60
N VAL A 158 -21.87 -3.52 14.79
CA VAL A 158 -21.46 -4.44 13.73
C VAL A 158 -22.46 -5.58 13.54
N GLY A 159 -22.57 -6.08 12.32
CA GLY A 159 -23.31 -7.28 11.96
C GLY A 159 -22.40 -8.50 11.96
N ARG A 160 -22.75 -9.52 12.75
CA ARG A 160 -22.02 -10.79 12.86
C ARG A 160 -22.99 -11.95 12.75
N ASN A 161 -22.86 -12.76 11.70
CA ASN A 161 -23.67 -13.96 11.47
C ASN A 161 -25.19 -13.72 11.61
N GLY A 162 -25.67 -12.58 11.11
CA GLY A 162 -27.09 -12.20 11.19
C GLY A 162 -27.53 -11.51 12.48
N ALA A 163 -26.67 -11.45 13.50
CA ALA A 163 -26.92 -10.71 14.74
C ALA A 163 -26.20 -9.35 14.75
N SER A 164 -26.75 -8.37 15.47
CA SER A 164 -26.06 -7.10 15.74
C SER A 164 -25.28 -7.18 17.05
N VAL A 165 -24.03 -6.75 17.03
CA VAL A 165 -23.16 -6.60 18.19
C VAL A 165 -22.86 -5.12 18.38
N THR A 166 -23.06 -4.60 19.58
CA THR A 166 -22.74 -3.21 19.93
C THR A 166 -21.52 -3.20 20.84
N ALA A 167 -20.55 -2.35 20.55
CA ALA A 167 -19.40 -2.08 21.41
C ALA A 167 -19.28 -0.57 21.66
N VAL A 168 -18.92 -0.20 22.89
CA VAL A 168 -18.47 1.15 23.23
C VAL A 168 -16.99 1.02 23.57
N LEU A 169 -16.15 1.71 22.81
CA LEU A 169 -14.70 1.61 22.88
C LEU A 169 -14.12 2.97 23.28
N THR A 170 -13.05 2.94 24.05
CA THR A 170 -12.20 4.12 24.29
C THR A 170 -11.09 4.12 23.27
N ARG A 171 -10.92 5.22 22.53
CA ARG A 171 -9.83 5.38 21.58
C ARG A 171 -8.49 5.40 22.32
N SER A 172 -7.52 4.67 21.81
CA SER A 172 -6.15 4.71 22.31
C SER A 172 -5.17 4.74 21.15
N SER A 173 -3.95 5.16 21.43
CA SER A 173 -2.80 4.85 20.59
C SER A 173 -2.65 3.32 20.43
N PHE A 174 -2.22 2.90 19.25
CA PHE A 174 -1.79 1.54 18.93
C PHE A 174 -0.77 1.60 17.79
N GLN A 175 0.12 0.61 17.74
CA GLN A 175 1.04 0.44 16.63
C GLN A 175 0.53 -0.65 15.70
N TYR A 176 0.55 -0.39 14.39
CA TYR A 176 0.29 -1.44 13.41
C TYR A 176 1.47 -2.44 13.41
N PRO A 177 1.23 -3.76 13.29
CA PRO A 177 2.31 -4.73 13.31
C PRO A 177 3.35 -4.47 12.22
N LEU A 178 4.62 -4.35 12.61
CA LEU A 178 5.73 -4.14 11.66
C LEU A 178 5.97 -5.38 10.79
N VAL A 179 5.81 -6.56 11.40
CA VAL A 179 6.01 -7.85 10.74
C VAL A 179 4.85 -8.77 11.09
N VAL A 180 4.26 -9.39 10.07
CA VAL A 180 3.24 -10.44 10.21
C VAL A 180 3.83 -11.74 9.69
N SER A 181 3.85 -12.78 10.54
CA SER A 181 4.38 -14.10 10.21
C SER A 181 3.26 -15.13 10.12
N GLN A 182 3.36 -16.07 9.19
CA GLN A 182 2.39 -17.15 9.02
C GLN A 182 3.05 -18.39 8.40
N SER A 183 2.68 -19.57 8.88
CA SER A 183 3.00 -20.82 8.19
C SER A 183 1.94 -21.12 7.14
N LEU A 184 2.35 -21.30 5.89
CA LEU A 184 1.48 -21.67 4.78
C LEU A 184 1.33 -23.20 4.65
N GLY A 185 1.94 -23.97 5.55
CA GLY A 185 2.03 -25.42 5.51
C GLY A 185 3.10 -25.93 4.54
N GLN A 186 3.41 -27.23 4.61
CA GLN A 186 4.48 -27.87 3.81
C GLN A 186 5.86 -27.19 3.99
N ASN A 187 6.10 -26.68 5.21
CA ASN A 187 7.31 -25.93 5.59
C ASN A 187 7.56 -24.64 4.79
N VAL A 188 6.56 -24.15 4.04
CA VAL A 188 6.62 -22.84 3.40
C VAL A 188 6.20 -21.79 4.43
N GLN A 189 7.09 -20.84 4.68
CA GLN A 189 6.89 -19.77 5.66
C GLN A 189 6.67 -18.44 4.95
N TYR A 190 5.86 -17.58 5.55
CA TYR A 190 5.50 -16.26 5.04
C TYR A 190 5.81 -15.19 6.09
N LEU A 191 6.45 -14.11 5.63
CA LEU A 191 6.75 -12.90 6.41
C LEU A 191 6.34 -11.68 5.59
N GLN A 192 5.35 -10.93 6.08
CA GLN A 192 5.04 -9.61 5.56
C GLN A 192 5.78 -8.56 6.38
N LEU A 193 6.48 -7.64 5.71
CA LEU A 193 7.02 -6.44 6.32
C LEU A 193 6.16 -5.26 5.88
N THR A 194 5.53 -4.58 6.82
CA THR A 194 4.54 -3.54 6.53
C THR A 194 5.20 -2.17 6.32
N GLN A 195 6.27 -1.89 7.06
CA GLN A 195 7.05 -0.65 6.97
C GLN A 195 8.48 -0.88 7.46
N PHE A 196 9.45 -0.15 6.89
CA PHE A 196 10.82 -0.07 7.42
C PHE A 196 10.91 1.01 8.50
N SER A 197 10.19 0.83 9.60
CA SER A 197 10.19 1.75 10.75
C SER A 197 11.20 1.33 11.82
N THR A 198 11.32 2.12 12.89
CA THR A 198 12.30 1.86 13.94
C THR A 198 12.11 0.46 14.55
N GLY A 199 13.16 -0.38 14.48
CA GLY A 199 13.17 -1.73 15.04
C GLY A 199 12.58 -2.83 14.13
N ALA A 200 12.18 -2.48 12.90
CA ALA A 200 11.66 -3.43 11.92
C ALA A 200 12.62 -4.60 11.65
N ALA A 201 13.94 -4.36 11.53
CA ALA A 201 14.95 -5.38 11.30
C ALA A 201 15.05 -6.38 12.45
N ASN A 202 15.01 -5.87 13.70
CA ASN A 202 15.02 -6.72 14.89
C ASN A 202 13.75 -7.58 14.94
N LYS A 203 12.59 -6.98 14.67
CA LYS A 203 11.32 -7.70 14.65
C LYS A 203 11.27 -8.75 13.54
N PHE A 204 11.78 -8.41 12.36
CA PHE A 204 11.90 -9.34 11.23
C PHE A 204 12.77 -10.54 11.60
N LYS A 205 13.94 -10.31 12.19
CA LYS A 205 14.85 -11.38 12.64
C LYS A 205 14.22 -12.26 13.71
N GLU A 206 13.48 -11.67 14.65
CA GLU A 206 12.74 -12.40 15.69
C GLU A 206 11.72 -13.36 15.06
N GLU A 207 10.86 -12.85 14.16
CA GLU A 207 9.84 -13.65 13.49
C GLU A 207 10.45 -14.70 12.55
N LEU A 208 11.51 -14.35 11.81
CA LEU A 208 12.25 -15.29 10.97
C LEU A 208 12.80 -16.45 11.81
N THR A 209 13.42 -16.16 12.95
CA THR A 209 13.98 -17.19 13.84
C THR A 209 12.89 -18.12 14.37
N LYS A 210 11.71 -17.61 14.70
CA LYS A 210 10.55 -18.43 15.11
C LYS A 210 10.12 -19.39 14.01
N LEU A 211 10.03 -18.89 12.77
CA LEU A 211 9.65 -19.69 11.60
C LEU A 211 10.72 -20.76 11.28
N GLU A 212 12.00 -20.41 11.36
CA GLU A 212 13.11 -21.35 11.18
C GLU A 212 13.08 -22.48 12.22
N ASN A 213 12.86 -22.16 13.49
CA ASN A 213 12.73 -23.13 14.58
C ASN A 213 11.52 -24.07 14.41
N SER A 214 10.49 -23.64 13.69
CA SER A 214 9.32 -24.47 13.35
C SER A 214 9.54 -25.38 12.13
N GLY A 215 10.69 -25.25 11.47
CA GLY A 215 11.03 -25.93 10.23
C GLY A 215 10.69 -25.07 9.01
N ILE A 216 11.66 -24.90 8.10
CA ILE A 216 11.52 -24.09 6.90
C ILE A 216 12.13 -24.81 5.69
N SER A 217 11.37 -24.88 4.60
CA SER A 217 11.84 -25.34 3.29
C SER A 217 11.98 -24.19 2.30
N SER A 218 11.24 -23.10 2.50
CA SER A 218 11.24 -21.91 1.65
C SER A 218 10.62 -20.74 2.40
N LEU A 219 11.07 -19.52 2.07
CA LEU A 219 10.54 -18.27 2.64
C LEU A 219 9.88 -17.42 1.55
N ILE A 220 8.71 -16.88 1.86
CA ILE A 220 8.08 -15.81 1.10
C ILE A 220 8.16 -14.54 1.94
N ILE A 221 8.80 -13.50 1.41
CA ILE A 221 8.82 -12.16 1.99
C ILE A 221 7.83 -11.31 1.21
N ASP A 222 6.88 -10.68 1.89
CA ASP A 222 5.90 -9.81 1.27
C ASP A 222 6.23 -8.34 1.54
N LEU A 223 6.56 -7.62 0.45
CA LEU A 223 6.83 -6.19 0.42
C LEU A 223 5.81 -5.42 -0.42
N ARG A 224 4.68 -6.05 -0.76
CA ARG A 224 3.57 -5.38 -1.45
C ARG A 224 3.02 -4.29 -0.55
N ASP A 225 2.69 -3.15 -1.16
CA ASP A 225 2.14 -1.99 -0.45
C ASP A 225 3.07 -1.36 0.61
N ASN A 226 4.34 -1.78 0.65
CA ASN A 226 5.35 -1.21 1.52
C ASN A 226 6.11 -0.08 0.81
N SER A 227 5.81 1.16 1.22
CA SER A 227 6.39 2.39 0.67
C SER A 227 7.86 2.65 1.05
N GLY A 228 8.45 1.78 1.86
CA GLY A 228 9.84 1.84 2.29
C GLY A 228 9.98 2.31 3.74
N GLY A 229 10.89 3.25 4.00
CA GLY A 229 11.23 3.75 5.33
C GLY A 229 12.74 3.87 5.49
N TYR A 230 13.26 3.59 6.68
CA TYR A 230 14.65 3.79 7.00
C TYR A 230 15.58 2.77 6.32
N LEU A 231 16.68 3.27 5.75
CA LEU A 231 17.62 2.44 4.98
C LEU A 231 18.39 1.45 5.85
N ASN A 232 18.72 1.84 7.08
CA ASN A 232 19.40 0.96 8.05
C ASN A 232 18.54 -0.25 8.43
N GLU A 233 17.21 -0.12 8.43
CA GLU A 233 16.30 -1.24 8.66
C GLU A 233 16.35 -2.22 7.48
N ALA A 234 16.40 -1.73 6.23
CA ALA A 234 16.59 -2.58 5.06
C ALA A 234 17.95 -3.29 5.06
N GLN A 235 19.02 -2.58 5.42
CA GLN A 235 20.36 -3.13 5.59
C GLN A 235 20.40 -4.25 6.65
N GLY A 236 19.78 -4.01 7.81
CA GLY A 236 19.68 -4.99 8.89
C GLY A 236 18.86 -6.24 8.50
N ILE A 237 17.81 -6.07 7.69
CA ILE A 237 17.05 -7.21 7.14
C ILE A 237 17.90 -7.98 6.13
N ALA A 238 18.57 -7.29 5.20
CA ALA A 238 19.42 -7.88 4.18
C ALA A 238 20.59 -8.70 4.77
N ALA A 239 21.13 -8.28 5.92
CA ALA A 239 22.16 -9.01 6.67
C ALA A 239 21.74 -10.42 7.14
N ASN A 240 20.44 -10.76 7.11
CA ASN A 240 20.01 -12.14 7.38
C ASN A 240 20.28 -13.09 6.20
N PHE A 241 20.56 -12.56 5.01
CA PHE A 241 20.63 -13.34 3.77
C PHE A 241 21.91 -13.13 2.94
N ILE A 242 22.58 -11.99 3.12
CA ILE A 242 23.83 -11.65 2.43
C ILE A 242 24.95 -11.66 3.46
N LYS A 243 25.95 -12.53 3.26
CA LYS A 243 27.08 -12.67 4.17
C LYS A 243 28.01 -11.46 4.14
N GLU A 244 28.35 -10.99 2.96
CA GLU A 244 29.26 -9.87 2.72
C GLU A 244 28.91 -9.24 1.37
N GLY A 245 28.91 -7.90 1.30
CA GLY A 245 28.61 -7.13 0.11
C GLY A 245 27.90 -5.83 0.45
N VAL A 246 27.24 -5.20 -0.52
CA VAL A 246 26.47 -3.95 -0.31
C VAL A 246 24.97 -4.16 -0.49
N LEU A 247 24.15 -3.37 0.21
CA LEU A 247 22.71 -3.22 -0.06
C LEU A 247 22.50 -2.45 -1.38
N ALA A 248 23.24 -1.36 -1.55
CA ALA A 248 23.18 -0.46 -2.69
C ALA A 248 24.37 0.50 -2.71
N HIS A 249 24.52 1.19 -3.83
CA HIS A 249 25.44 2.31 -4.03
C HIS A 249 24.63 3.62 -3.96
N LEU A 250 25.04 4.56 -3.11
CA LEU A 250 24.44 5.89 -3.00
C LEU A 250 25.35 6.90 -3.69
N VAL A 251 24.84 7.60 -4.70
CA VAL A 251 25.61 8.54 -5.51
C VAL A 251 25.08 9.95 -5.29
N ASP A 252 25.94 10.84 -4.79
CA ASP A 252 25.59 12.23 -4.57
C ASP A 252 25.66 13.08 -5.86
N SER A 253 25.23 14.35 -5.76
CA SER A 253 25.29 15.31 -6.87
C SER A 253 26.69 15.55 -7.46
N GLN A 254 27.76 15.20 -6.73
CA GLN A 254 29.15 15.35 -7.16
C GLN A 254 29.74 14.04 -7.72
N GLY A 255 28.92 12.98 -7.77
CA GLY A 255 29.31 11.66 -8.25
C GLY A 255 30.10 10.84 -7.22
N ALA A 256 30.13 11.24 -5.95
CA ALA A 256 30.72 10.42 -4.90
C ALA A 256 29.82 9.20 -4.63
N ASP A 257 30.39 8.00 -4.72
CA ASP A 257 29.72 6.74 -4.42
C ASP A 257 29.99 6.33 -2.97
N VAL A 258 28.91 6.17 -2.21
CA VAL A 258 28.90 5.71 -0.83
C VAL A 258 28.16 4.36 -0.77
N PRO A 259 28.87 3.23 -0.71
CA PRO A 259 28.26 1.92 -0.59
C PRO A 259 27.60 1.73 0.79
N LEU A 260 26.41 1.15 0.82
CA LEU A 260 25.76 0.68 2.04
C LEU A 260 26.17 -0.76 2.34
N GLU A 261 27.31 -0.93 3.00
CA GLU A 261 27.91 -2.24 3.30
C GLU A 261 27.01 -3.14 4.16
N ILE A 262 27.03 -4.43 3.92
CA ILE A 262 26.33 -5.48 4.66
C ILE A 262 27.36 -6.48 5.14
N GLU A 263 27.34 -6.74 6.44
CA GLU A 263 27.98 -7.88 7.06
C GLU A 263 26.92 -8.74 7.74
N GLY A 264 26.80 -10.00 7.34
CA GLY A 264 25.64 -10.80 7.67
C GLY A 264 25.86 -12.30 7.60
N THR A 265 24.79 -13.01 7.27
CA THR A 265 24.72 -14.47 7.19
C THR A 265 24.03 -14.91 5.90
N GLU A 266 24.11 -16.20 5.58
CA GLU A 266 23.42 -16.80 4.45
C GLU A 266 22.38 -17.81 4.93
N LYS A 267 21.34 -18.00 4.13
CA LYS A 267 20.30 -19.01 4.35
C LYS A 267 20.37 -20.07 3.25
N SER A 268 20.16 -21.33 3.62
CA SER A 268 20.25 -22.47 2.69
C SER A 268 18.95 -22.79 1.96
N TYR A 269 17.86 -22.09 2.30
CA TYR A 269 16.54 -22.28 1.68
C TYR A 269 16.25 -21.16 0.67
N PRO A 270 15.47 -21.46 -0.39
CA PRO A 270 15.09 -20.44 -1.37
C PRO A 270 14.17 -19.37 -0.77
N VAL A 271 14.35 -18.14 -1.26
CA VAL A 271 13.54 -16.98 -0.89
C VAL A 271 12.78 -16.46 -2.10
N TYR A 272 11.54 -16.03 -1.89
CA TYR A 272 10.71 -15.36 -2.88
C TYR A 272 10.22 -14.05 -2.31
N VAL A 273 10.31 -12.96 -3.06
CA VAL A 273 9.83 -11.64 -2.61
C VAL A 273 8.61 -11.25 -3.44
N LEU A 274 7.49 -10.97 -2.77
CA LEU A 274 6.31 -10.40 -3.39
C LEU A 274 6.46 -8.89 -3.52
N ILE A 275 6.24 -8.35 -4.71
CA ILE A 275 6.36 -6.92 -5.02
C ILE A 275 5.19 -6.41 -5.87
N ASN A 276 4.85 -5.13 -5.70
CA ASN A 276 3.88 -4.45 -6.54
C ASN A 276 4.25 -2.98 -6.79
N GLY A 277 3.41 -2.26 -7.53
CA GLY A 277 3.61 -0.84 -7.87
C GLY A 277 3.65 0.12 -6.67
N TYR A 278 3.36 -0.36 -5.46
CA TYR A 278 3.45 0.41 -4.21
C TYR A 278 4.69 0.04 -3.38
N SER A 279 5.40 -1.05 -3.73
CA SER A 279 6.72 -1.34 -3.19
C SER A 279 7.70 -0.25 -3.63
N ALA A 280 8.24 0.53 -2.70
CA ALA A 280 9.08 1.69 -3.02
C ALA A 280 10.30 1.83 -2.08
N SER A 281 11.33 2.57 -2.51
CA SER A 281 12.46 3.01 -1.67
C SER A 281 13.19 1.84 -0.98
N ALA A 282 13.25 1.78 0.36
CA ALA A 282 13.84 0.69 1.13
C ALA A 282 13.34 -0.71 0.71
N SER A 283 12.07 -0.84 0.28
CA SER A 283 11.54 -2.09 -0.29
C SER A 283 12.24 -2.48 -1.59
N GLU A 284 12.54 -1.50 -2.45
CA GLU A 284 13.24 -1.70 -3.71
C GLU A 284 14.73 -1.97 -3.48
N LEU A 285 15.36 -1.29 -2.52
CA LEU A 285 16.74 -1.56 -2.10
C LEU A 285 16.90 -3.02 -1.62
N LEU A 286 16.06 -3.46 -0.69
CA LEU A 286 16.08 -4.84 -0.19
C LEU A 286 15.80 -5.83 -1.32
N SER A 287 14.75 -5.61 -2.12
CA SER A 287 14.39 -6.48 -3.24
C SER A 287 15.51 -6.57 -4.29
N GLY A 288 16.10 -5.43 -4.64
CA GLY A 288 17.19 -5.31 -5.60
C GLY A 288 18.43 -6.06 -5.14
N ALA A 289 18.83 -5.87 -3.88
CA ALA A 289 19.96 -6.59 -3.30
C ALA A 289 19.72 -8.11 -3.28
N LEU A 290 18.61 -8.57 -2.71
CA LEU A 290 18.31 -10.01 -2.63
C LEU A 290 18.25 -10.67 -4.02
N ARG A 291 17.72 -9.96 -5.02
CA ARG A 291 17.72 -10.45 -6.41
C ARG A 291 19.13 -10.47 -7.01
N ASP A 292 19.92 -9.41 -6.82
CA ASP A 292 21.23 -9.26 -7.43
C ASP A 292 22.25 -10.28 -6.91
N TYR A 293 22.20 -10.63 -5.62
CA TYR A 293 22.98 -11.73 -5.03
C TYR A 293 22.42 -13.12 -5.34
N GLY A 294 21.28 -13.22 -6.04
CA GLY A 294 20.65 -14.50 -6.36
C GLY A 294 19.99 -15.19 -5.15
N VAL A 295 19.79 -14.47 -4.05
CA VAL A 295 19.10 -14.96 -2.85
C VAL A 295 17.62 -15.18 -3.13
N ALA A 296 16.98 -14.25 -3.85
CA ALA A 296 15.54 -14.27 -4.06
C ALA A 296 15.12 -14.04 -5.51
N LYS A 297 13.96 -14.60 -5.85
CA LYS A 297 13.20 -14.23 -7.06
C LYS A 297 12.08 -13.27 -6.70
N LEU A 298 11.92 -12.22 -7.49
CA LEU A 298 10.85 -11.25 -7.36
C LEU A 298 9.60 -11.73 -8.11
N ILE A 299 8.45 -11.76 -7.42
CA ILE A 299 7.17 -12.20 -7.97
C ILE A 299 6.16 -11.07 -7.83
N GLY A 300 5.48 -10.73 -8.92
CA GLY A 300 4.38 -9.77 -8.89
C GLY A 300 4.40 -8.79 -10.04
N SER A 301 4.36 -7.50 -9.74
CA SER A 301 4.38 -6.43 -10.75
C SER A 301 5.56 -5.49 -10.51
N ARG A 302 5.84 -4.62 -11.49
CA ARG A 302 6.93 -3.65 -11.39
C ARG A 302 6.75 -2.77 -10.14
N THR A 303 7.85 -2.50 -9.43
CA THR A 303 7.87 -1.62 -8.25
C THR A 303 7.68 -0.15 -8.62
N TYR A 304 7.51 0.71 -7.61
CA TYR A 304 7.20 2.12 -7.80
C TYR A 304 8.27 2.90 -8.58
N GLY A 305 9.55 2.62 -8.35
CA GLY A 305 10.68 3.30 -9.00
C GLY A 305 11.11 4.57 -8.28
N LYS A 306 11.16 4.58 -6.95
CA LYS A 306 11.71 5.71 -6.19
C LYS A 306 13.19 5.42 -5.93
N GLY A 307 14.06 5.92 -6.79
CA GLY A 307 15.50 5.65 -6.77
C GLY A 307 16.35 6.73 -6.11
N VAL A 308 15.74 7.55 -5.25
CA VAL A 308 16.36 8.72 -4.62
C VAL A 308 16.25 8.64 -3.11
N VAL A 309 17.31 9.08 -2.43
CA VAL A 309 17.39 9.18 -0.97
C VAL A 309 17.16 10.62 -0.54
N GLN A 310 16.46 10.78 0.58
CA GLN A 310 16.27 12.08 1.19
C GLN A 310 17.02 12.16 2.51
N GLN A 311 17.71 13.27 2.71
CA GLN A 311 18.24 13.65 4.01
C GLN A 311 17.19 14.47 4.77
N LEU A 312 17.02 14.15 6.05
CA LEU A 312 16.22 14.95 6.96
C LEU A 312 17.10 15.96 7.69
N LEU A 313 16.75 17.24 7.59
CA LEU A 313 17.45 18.35 8.21
C LEU A 313 16.48 19.11 9.11
N GLN A 314 16.80 19.22 10.41
CA GLN A 314 16.07 20.13 11.29
C GLN A 314 16.44 21.57 10.93
N VAL A 315 15.45 22.41 10.68
CA VAL A 315 15.67 23.83 10.41
C VAL A 315 15.82 24.52 11.77
N PRO A 316 16.93 25.24 12.05
CA PRO A 316 17.18 25.80 13.38
C PRO A 316 16.11 26.76 13.89
N SER A 317 15.38 27.42 13.00
CA SER A 317 14.25 28.30 13.32
C SER A 317 12.93 27.57 13.56
N GLY A 318 12.87 26.25 13.40
CA GLY A 318 11.68 25.41 13.52
C GLY A 318 11.33 24.69 12.23
N GLY A 319 10.68 23.53 12.34
CA GLY A 319 10.33 22.67 11.21
C GLY A 319 11.48 21.81 10.70
N TYR A 320 11.20 21.05 9.64
CA TYR A 320 12.11 20.06 9.07
C TYR A 320 12.10 20.16 7.55
N LEU A 321 13.29 20.11 6.94
CA LEU A 321 13.46 19.98 5.50
C LEU A 321 13.87 18.54 5.19
N LYS A 322 13.04 17.83 4.45
CA LYS A 322 13.38 16.57 3.82
C LYS A 322 13.83 16.88 2.40
N VAL A 323 15.12 16.68 2.09
CA VAL A 323 15.72 17.08 0.81
C VAL A 323 16.32 15.89 0.09
N THR A 324 16.02 15.75 -1.21
CA THR A 324 16.68 14.75 -2.06
C THR A 324 18.13 15.15 -2.31
N ASN A 325 19.08 14.29 -1.93
CA ASN A 325 20.51 14.59 -2.01
C ASN A 325 21.32 13.50 -2.73
N GLU A 326 20.78 12.28 -2.88
CA GLU A 326 21.47 11.14 -3.49
C GLU A 326 20.52 10.33 -4.37
N GLU A 327 21.07 9.70 -5.42
CA GLU A 327 20.43 8.60 -6.15
C GLU A 327 20.97 7.26 -5.63
N TYR A 328 20.18 6.19 -5.67
CA TYR A 328 20.68 4.85 -5.36
C TYR A 328 20.60 3.89 -6.55
N TYR A 329 21.56 2.96 -6.56
CA TYR A 329 21.70 1.90 -7.54
C TYR A 329 21.77 0.56 -6.83
N THR A 330 21.19 -0.48 -7.43
CA THR A 330 21.31 -1.84 -6.88
C THR A 330 22.78 -2.30 -6.85
N PRO A 331 23.13 -3.41 -6.16
CA PRO A 331 24.52 -3.90 -6.13
C PRO A 331 25.14 -4.16 -7.52
N LYS A 332 24.32 -4.46 -8.54
CA LYS A 332 24.77 -4.56 -9.94
C LYS A 332 24.78 -3.24 -10.73
N GLY A 333 24.62 -2.11 -10.06
CA GLY A 333 24.57 -0.78 -10.68
C GLY A 333 23.28 -0.49 -11.45
N ILE A 334 22.17 -1.18 -11.16
CA ILE A 334 20.90 -0.94 -11.84
C ILE A 334 20.25 0.31 -11.25
N GLN A 335 19.99 1.31 -12.10
CA GLN A 335 19.25 2.51 -11.72
C GLN A 335 17.77 2.18 -11.49
N VAL A 336 17.23 2.59 -10.34
CA VAL A 336 15.83 2.33 -9.96
C VAL A 336 14.92 3.54 -10.22
N ASP A 337 15.45 4.76 -10.16
CA ASP A 337 14.63 5.98 -10.24
C ASP A 337 13.80 6.05 -11.53
N LYS A 338 12.49 6.29 -11.38
CA LYS A 338 11.45 6.35 -12.43
C LYS A 338 11.31 5.09 -13.27
N LYS A 339 12.04 4.01 -12.94
CA LYS A 339 12.07 2.75 -13.69
C LYS A 339 11.45 1.61 -12.90
N GLY A 340 11.74 1.54 -11.59
CA GLY A 340 11.38 0.42 -10.73
C GLY A 340 12.10 -0.87 -11.10
N LEU A 341 11.99 -1.86 -10.22
CA LEU A 341 12.42 -3.22 -10.43
C LEU A 341 11.34 -3.99 -11.18
N THR A 342 11.73 -4.66 -12.26
CA THR A 342 10.86 -5.61 -12.97
C THR A 342 10.90 -6.96 -12.24
N PRO A 343 9.74 -7.62 -12.02
CA PRO A 343 9.68 -8.93 -11.38
C PRO A 343 10.30 -10.01 -12.27
N ASP A 344 10.88 -11.04 -11.65
CA ASP A 344 11.36 -12.24 -12.36
C ASP A 344 10.19 -13.12 -12.82
N ILE A 345 9.08 -13.10 -12.07
CA ILE A 345 7.84 -13.78 -12.42
C ILE A 345 6.69 -12.77 -12.35
N ALA A 346 6.22 -12.31 -13.50
CA ALA A 346 5.12 -11.36 -13.60
C ALA A 346 3.77 -12.04 -13.26
N VAL A 347 3.08 -11.51 -12.24
CA VAL A 347 1.76 -11.96 -11.79
C VAL A 347 0.95 -10.77 -11.32
N ASP A 348 -0.22 -10.56 -11.91
CA ASP A 348 -1.14 -9.49 -11.52
C ASP A 348 -2.14 -9.96 -10.46
N GLY A 349 -2.39 -9.10 -9.47
CA GLY A 349 -3.37 -9.31 -8.41
C GLY A 349 -2.75 -9.88 -7.13
N GLU A 350 -3.17 -9.34 -5.99
CA GLU A 350 -2.62 -9.66 -4.67
C GLU A 350 -2.73 -11.17 -4.38
N VAL A 351 -3.93 -11.73 -4.48
CA VAL A 351 -4.15 -13.15 -4.14
C VAL A 351 -3.40 -14.08 -5.10
N GLN A 352 -3.34 -13.71 -6.38
CA GLN A 352 -2.68 -14.46 -7.43
C GLN A 352 -1.17 -14.52 -7.20
N GLN A 353 -0.56 -13.40 -6.79
CA GLN A 353 0.87 -13.33 -6.44
C GLN A 353 1.21 -14.27 -5.28
N LEU A 354 0.42 -14.24 -4.20
CA LEU A 354 0.63 -15.12 -3.04
C LEU A 354 0.52 -16.60 -3.43
N ILE A 355 -0.51 -16.97 -4.21
CA ILE A 355 -0.67 -18.35 -4.68
C ILE A 355 0.48 -18.76 -5.60
N ALA A 356 0.95 -17.86 -6.47
CA ALA A 356 2.09 -18.13 -7.35
C ALA A 356 3.37 -18.35 -6.55
N ALA A 357 3.68 -17.49 -5.59
CA ALA A 357 4.84 -17.63 -4.72
C ALA A 357 4.79 -18.91 -3.88
N PHE A 358 3.62 -19.25 -3.32
CA PHE A 358 3.45 -20.50 -2.59
C PHE A 358 3.77 -21.73 -3.44
N ARG A 359 3.38 -21.75 -4.72
CA ARG A 359 3.74 -22.84 -5.64
C ARG A 359 5.22 -22.85 -6.01
N GLN A 360 5.81 -21.69 -6.25
CA GLN A 360 7.26 -21.60 -6.51
C GLN A 360 8.07 -22.09 -5.30
N ALA A 361 7.59 -21.83 -4.09
CA ALA A 361 8.11 -22.35 -2.83
C ALA A 361 7.84 -23.86 -2.61
N GLY A 362 7.29 -24.58 -3.60
CA GLY A 362 7.05 -26.02 -3.53
C GLY A 362 5.73 -26.42 -2.83
N GLY A 363 4.88 -25.46 -2.47
CA GLY A 363 3.57 -25.71 -1.88
C GLY A 363 2.59 -26.32 -2.89
N THR A 364 1.96 -27.44 -2.52
CA THR A 364 0.98 -28.14 -3.38
C THR A 364 -0.45 -28.09 -2.86
N LYS A 365 -0.64 -28.20 -1.53
CA LYS A 365 -1.95 -28.15 -0.88
C LYS A 365 -2.39 -26.71 -0.59
N LEU A 366 -3.51 -26.29 -1.18
CA LEU A 366 -4.05 -24.95 -1.07
C LEU A 366 -5.44 -24.98 -0.44
N THR A 367 -5.66 -24.07 0.49
CA THR A 367 -6.95 -23.75 1.05
C THR A 367 -7.22 -22.28 0.80
N LEU A 368 -8.44 -21.99 0.35
CA LEU A 368 -8.88 -20.65 0.04
C LEU A 368 -10.24 -20.42 0.69
N THR A 369 -10.39 -19.33 1.44
CA THR A 369 -11.70 -18.87 1.94
C THR A 369 -11.96 -17.47 1.42
N ALA A 370 -13.11 -17.23 0.79
CA ALA A 370 -13.43 -15.96 0.15
C ALA A 370 -14.83 -15.44 0.51
N GLY A 371 -14.94 -14.11 0.60
CA GLY A 371 -16.16 -13.38 0.90
C GLY A 371 -16.00 -12.44 2.10
N LYS A 372 -16.95 -11.51 2.28
CA LYS A 372 -16.91 -10.47 3.32
C LYS A 372 -15.64 -9.61 3.22
N GLY A 373 -15.29 -9.21 2.01
CA GLY A 373 -14.16 -8.33 1.70
C GLY A 373 -12.77 -8.93 1.79
N ALA A 374 -12.64 -10.24 2.05
CA ALA A 374 -11.33 -10.85 2.14
C ALA A 374 -11.24 -12.17 1.39
N VAL A 375 -10.01 -12.50 1.01
CA VAL A 375 -9.60 -13.85 0.67
C VAL A 375 -8.53 -14.30 1.66
N VAL A 376 -8.60 -15.55 2.11
CA VAL A 376 -7.62 -16.15 3.01
C VAL A 376 -7.02 -17.36 2.31
N VAL A 377 -5.72 -17.32 2.03
CA VAL A 377 -4.95 -18.40 1.40
C VAL A 377 -4.02 -19.01 2.43
N ASN A 378 -4.26 -20.28 2.80
CA ASN A 378 -3.46 -21.00 3.82
C ASN A 378 -3.22 -20.19 5.11
N GLY A 379 -4.22 -19.42 5.53
CA GLY A 379 -4.18 -18.59 6.74
C GLY A 379 -3.69 -17.16 6.53
N VAL A 380 -3.01 -16.83 5.42
CA VAL A 380 -2.69 -15.44 5.08
C VAL A 380 -3.94 -14.77 4.50
N ARG A 381 -4.33 -13.66 5.11
CA ARG A 381 -5.49 -12.86 4.73
C ARG A 381 -5.06 -11.73 3.81
N THR A 382 -5.82 -11.52 2.75
CA THR A 382 -5.58 -10.54 1.69
C THR A 382 -6.88 -9.76 1.41
N SER A 383 -6.76 -8.47 1.09
CA SER A 383 -7.89 -7.60 0.77
C SER A 383 -8.33 -7.85 -0.67
N TYR A 384 -9.48 -8.51 -0.86
CA TYR A 384 -9.98 -8.75 -2.21
C TYR A 384 -11.49 -8.63 -2.28
N SER A 385 -11.93 -7.44 -2.69
CA SER A 385 -13.33 -7.11 -2.95
C SER A 385 -13.86 -7.85 -4.17
N ASP A 386 -15.15 -8.09 -4.19
CA ASP A 386 -15.85 -8.75 -5.29
C ASP A 386 -15.28 -10.15 -5.62
N SER A 387 -14.57 -10.77 -4.68
CA SER A 387 -13.98 -12.11 -4.84
C SER A 387 -15.04 -13.19 -5.00
N VAL A 388 -16.20 -13.00 -4.36
CA VAL A 388 -17.37 -13.88 -4.42
C VAL A 388 -18.63 -13.05 -4.58
N VAL A 389 -19.43 -13.40 -5.59
CA VAL A 389 -20.78 -12.86 -5.78
C VAL A 389 -21.82 -13.94 -5.54
N ARG A 390 -22.97 -13.56 -5.00
CA ARG A 390 -24.06 -14.50 -4.69
C ARG A 390 -25.30 -14.18 -5.50
N LYS A 391 -25.81 -15.17 -6.23
CA LYS A 391 -27.03 -15.06 -7.05
C LYS A 391 -27.95 -16.23 -6.75
N ASN A 392 -29.18 -15.94 -6.35
CA ASN A 392 -30.20 -16.94 -5.99
C ASN A 392 -29.67 -17.99 -4.99
N GLY A 393 -28.93 -17.54 -3.97
CA GLY A 393 -28.33 -18.42 -2.95
C GLY A 393 -27.09 -19.20 -3.40
N THR A 394 -26.67 -19.11 -4.66
CA THR A 394 -25.45 -19.76 -5.17
C THR A 394 -24.28 -18.79 -5.14
N ALA A 395 -23.14 -19.19 -4.57
CA ALA A 395 -21.88 -18.46 -4.65
C ALA A 395 -21.17 -18.70 -5.98
N PHE A 396 -20.56 -17.64 -6.51
CA PHE A 396 -19.71 -17.67 -7.69
C PHE A 396 -18.38 -16.98 -7.35
N LEU A 397 -17.28 -17.69 -7.56
CA LEU A 397 -15.92 -17.21 -7.34
C LEU A 397 -15.43 -16.46 -8.58
N ASP A 398 -14.68 -15.39 -8.41
CA ASP A 398 -13.94 -14.75 -9.50
C ASP A 398 -13.12 -15.79 -10.28
N LEU A 399 -13.27 -15.83 -11.61
CA LEU A 399 -12.58 -16.77 -12.49
C LEU A 399 -11.06 -16.60 -12.47
N LYS A 400 -10.53 -15.38 -12.30
CA LYS A 400 -9.08 -15.14 -12.11
C LYS A 400 -8.59 -15.85 -10.87
N LEU A 401 -9.35 -15.74 -9.78
CA LEU A 401 -9.03 -16.40 -8.53
C LEU A 401 -9.17 -17.92 -8.63
N ALA A 402 -10.20 -18.41 -9.33
CA ALA A 402 -10.38 -19.83 -9.63
C ALA A 402 -9.20 -20.40 -10.44
N ALA A 403 -8.74 -19.66 -11.45
CA ALA A 403 -7.62 -20.05 -12.29
C ALA A 403 -6.32 -20.09 -11.46
N ALA A 404 -6.07 -19.05 -10.65
CA ALA A 404 -4.94 -19.03 -9.74
C ALA A 404 -5.00 -20.20 -8.74
N LEU A 405 -6.11 -20.45 -8.07
CA LEU A 405 -6.27 -21.58 -7.14
C LEU A 405 -5.99 -22.94 -7.77
N SER A 406 -6.39 -23.15 -9.03
CA SER A 406 -6.27 -24.44 -9.71
C SER A 406 -4.98 -24.64 -10.51
N GLY A 407 -4.16 -23.59 -10.65
CA GLY A 407 -2.97 -23.61 -11.51
C GLY A 407 -3.33 -23.58 -12.99
N ALA A 408 -4.51 -23.04 -13.32
CA ALA A 408 -4.99 -22.92 -14.68
C ALA A 408 -4.69 -21.53 -15.24
N THR A 409 -4.72 -21.42 -16.56
CA THR A 409 -4.85 -20.16 -17.28
C THR A 409 -6.26 -20.06 -17.86
N PHE A 410 -6.74 -18.85 -18.10
CA PHE A 410 -8.04 -18.65 -18.74
C PHE A 410 -7.96 -17.56 -19.80
N GLY A 411 -8.92 -17.57 -20.72
CA GLY A 411 -9.08 -16.55 -21.75
C GLY A 411 -10.50 -16.52 -22.30
N TYR A 412 -10.80 -15.49 -23.09
CA TYR A 412 -12.07 -15.35 -23.77
C TYR A 412 -11.88 -15.45 -25.28
N GLU A 413 -12.56 -16.42 -25.90
CA GLU A 413 -12.59 -16.64 -27.34
C GLU A 413 -13.79 -15.91 -27.95
N LYS A 414 -13.54 -14.75 -28.56
CA LYS A 414 -14.58 -13.85 -29.09
C LYS A 414 -15.44 -14.51 -30.17
N SER A 415 -14.83 -15.28 -31.08
CA SER A 415 -15.52 -15.91 -32.23
C SER A 415 -16.62 -16.88 -31.80
N THR A 416 -16.42 -17.60 -30.70
CA THR A 416 -17.37 -18.58 -30.16
C THR A 416 -18.08 -18.08 -28.90
N GLN A 417 -17.73 -16.89 -28.42
CA GLN A 417 -18.15 -16.32 -27.14
C GLN A 417 -17.92 -17.29 -25.97
N SER A 418 -16.74 -17.91 -25.93
CA SER A 418 -16.41 -18.96 -24.95
C SER A 418 -15.33 -18.53 -23.99
N ILE A 419 -15.47 -18.93 -22.72
CA ILE A 419 -14.37 -18.99 -21.77
C ILE A 419 -13.55 -20.25 -22.09
N VAL A 420 -12.25 -20.07 -22.25
CA VAL A 420 -11.27 -21.14 -22.45
C VAL A 420 -10.48 -21.26 -21.15
N PHE A 421 -10.58 -22.39 -20.48
CA PHE A 421 -9.88 -22.70 -19.23
C PHE A 421 -8.89 -23.82 -19.50
N LYS A 422 -7.60 -23.57 -19.27
CA LYS A 422 -6.52 -24.50 -19.57
C LYS A 422 -5.77 -24.86 -18.31
N ARG A 423 -5.71 -26.15 -17.99
CA ARG A 423 -4.99 -26.69 -16.84
C ARG A 423 -4.25 -27.94 -17.27
N ASN A 424 -2.93 -27.98 -17.08
CA ASN A 424 -2.08 -29.06 -17.58
C ASN A 424 -2.37 -29.31 -19.08
N ASN A 425 -2.63 -30.56 -19.48
CA ASN A 425 -2.99 -30.92 -20.86
C ASN A 425 -4.50 -30.86 -21.14
N GLN A 426 -5.31 -30.34 -20.21
CA GLN A 426 -6.76 -30.23 -20.37
C GLN A 426 -7.15 -28.81 -20.79
N THR A 427 -7.99 -28.70 -21.82
CA THR A 427 -8.62 -27.44 -22.24
C THR A 427 -10.13 -27.62 -22.18
N VAL A 428 -10.78 -26.83 -21.34
CA VAL A 428 -12.25 -26.75 -21.28
C VAL A 428 -12.69 -25.48 -22.00
N ARG A 429 -13.66 -25.62 -22.91
CA ARG A 429 -14.31 -24.48 -23.58
C ARG A 429 -15.77 -24.43 -23.17
N VAL A 430 -16.20 -23.31 -22.62
CA VAL A 430 -17.55 -23.12 -22.11
C VAL A 430 -18.12 -21.82 -22.63
N LYS A 431 -19.30 -21.85 -23.25
CA LYS A 431 -20.00 -20.63 -23.69
C LYS A 431 -20.25 -19.71 -22.49
N SER A 432 -20.10 -18.41 -22.68
CA SER A 432 -20.28 -17.39 -21.63
C SER A 432 -21.66 -17.41 -20.96
N ASN A 433 -22.68 -17.95 -21.65
CA ASN A 433 -24.05 -18.09 -21.13
C ASN A 433 -24.33 -19.43 -20.42
N LYS A 434 -23.32 -20.28 -20.22
CA LYS A 434 -23.49 -21.57 -19.56
C LYS A 434 -23.95 -21.38 -18.10
N ALA A 435 -24.92 -22.19 -17.68
CA ALA A 435 -25.30 -22.28 -16.27
C ALA A 435 -24.08 -22.62 -15.38
N GLY A 436 -23.87 -21.83 -14.33
CA GLY A 436 -22.68 -21.92 -13.48
C GLY A 436 -21.60 -20.89 -13.81
N LEU A 437 -21.74 -20.15 -14.91
CA LEU A 437 -21.03 -18.89 -15.14
C LEU A 437 -21.93 -17.71 -14.83
N TYR A 438 -21.31 -16.64 -14.34
CA TYR A 438 -21.97 -15.36 -14.12
C TYR A 438 -21.02 -14.24 -14.53
N ILE A 439 -21.51 -13.26 -15.28
CA ILE A 439 -20.72 -12.12 -15.73
C ILE A 439 -21.39 -10.87 -15.17
N ALA A 440 -20.62 -10.08 -14.43
CA ALA A 440 -21.05 -8.82 -13.86
C ALA A 440 -19.89 -7.83 -13.89
N ASN A 441 -20.17 -6.59 -14.29
CA ASN A 441 -19.20 -5.49 -14.28
C ASN A 441 -17.86 -5.82 -14.98
N GLY A 442 -17.89 -6.60 -16.06
CA GLY A 442 -16.69 -7.01 -16.78
C GLY A 442 -15.91 -8.16 -16.15
N THR A 443 -16.30 -8.62 -14.95
CA THR A 443 -15.71 -9.78 -14.27
C THR A 443 -16.52 -11.04 -14.57
N THR A 444 -15.80 -12.13 -14.83
CA THR A 444 -16.40 -13.46 -14.99
C THR A 444 -16.25 -14.24 -13.70
N TYR A 445 -17.33 -14.86 -13.27
CA TYR A 445 -17.42 -15.67 -12.07
C TYR A 445 -17.85 -17.09 -12.41
N VAL A 446 -17.40 -18.06 -11.62
CA VAL A 446 -17.67 -19.49 -11.79
C VAL A 446 -18.20 -20.09 -10.50
N SER A 447 -19.25 -20.89 -10.59
CA SER A 447 -19.77 -21.61 -9.43
C SER A 447 -18.83 -22.75 -9.02
N PRO A 448 -18.71 -23.08 -7.73
CA PRO A 448 -17.88 -24.21 -7.29
C PRO A 448 -18.24 -25.54 -7.96
N ALA A 449 -19.54 -25.78 -8.18
CA ALA A 449 -20.01 -26.99 -8.85
C ALA A 449 -19.54 -27.10 -10.31
N LEU A 450 -19.49 -25.99 -11.05
CA LEU A 450 -18.96 -25.98 -12.40
C LEU A 450 -17.44 -26.09 -12.39
N LEU A 451 -16.76 -25.39 -11.49
CA LEU A 451 -15.31 -25.43 -11.35
C LEU A 451 -14.80 -26.84 -10.99
N ALA A 452 -15.51 -27.58 -10.14
CA ALA A 452 -15.16 -28.95 -9.77
C ALA A 452 -15.17 -29.92 -10.97
N GLN A 453 -15.94 -29.64 -12.02
CA GLN A 453 -15.92 -30.42 -13.26
C GLN A 453 -14.62 -30.20 -14.05
N TRP A 454 -13.98 -29.03 -13.87
CA TRP A 454 -12.75 -28.65 -14.59
C TRP A 454 -11.49 -28.93 -13.77
N VAL A 455 -11.65 -29.06 -12.45
CA VAL A 455 -10.56 -29.20 -11.50
C VAL A 455 -10.81 -30.45 -10.63
N PRO A 456 -10.40 -31.64 -11.10
CA PRO A 456 -10.50 -32.86 -10.31
C PRO A 456 -9.81 -32.69 -8.95
N GLY A 457 -10.48 -33.15 -7.88
CA GLY A 457 -10.01 -33.04 -6.50
C GLY A 457 -10.47 -31.79 -5.75
N LEU A 458 -11.09 -30.82 -6.43
CA LEU A 458 -11.61 -29.62 -5.77
C LEU A 458 -12.71 -29.96 -4.77
N GLN A 459 -12.52 -29.54 -3.53
CA GLN A 459 -13.55 -29.57 -2.50
C GLN A 459 -14.04 -28.15 -2.23
N SER A 460 -15.34 -27.99 -1.95
CA SER A 460 -15.94 -26.68 -1.66
C SER A 460 -17.04 -26.76 -0.61
N SER A 461 -17.16 -25.72 0.21
CA SER A 461 -18.32 -25.47 1.07
C SER A 461 -18.65 -23.98 1.12
N ASP A 462 -19.91 -23.62 1.31
CA ASP A 462 -20.34 -22.23 1.48
C ASP A 462 -21.20 -22.14 2.75
N SER A 463 -20.76 -21.35 3.72
CA SER A 463 -21.51 -21.14 4.96
C SER A 463 -21.26 -19.74 5.51
N ASN A 464 -22.29 -19.12 6.10
CA ASN A 464 -22.21 -17.81 6.73
C ASN A 464 -21.60 -16.70 5.84
N GLY A 465 -21.80 -16.77 4.53
CA GLY A 465 -21.26 -15.80 3.57
C GLY A 465 -19.79 -16.02 3.20
N LEU A 466 -19.18 -17.14 3.59
CA LEU A 466 -17.81 -17.51 3.27
C LEU A 466 -17.77 -18.77 2.41
N LEU A 467 -17.21 -18.64 1.20
CA LEU A 467 -16.94 -19.75 0.30
C LEU A 467 -15.56 -20.30 0.61
N LYS A 468 -15.48 -21.56 1.04
CA LYS A 468 -14.23 -22.29 1.28
C LYS A 468 -13.97 -23.27 0.15
N LEU A 469 -12.72 -23.33 -0.31
CA LEU A 469 -12.24 -24.20 -1.37
C LEU A 469 -10.90 -24.84 -0.94
N SER A 470 -10.65 -26.08 -1.34
CA SER A 470 -9.36 -26.73 -1.11
C SER A 470 -8.95 -27.66 -2.26
N LEU A 471 -7.63 -27.71 -2.50
CA LEU A 471 -6.96 -28.54 -3.51
C LEU A 471 -5.70 -29.20 -2.96
#